data_AF-A0A381VZK8-F1
#
_entry.id   AF-A0A381VZK8-F1
#
_cell.length_a   1.000
_cell.length_b   1.000
_cell.length_c   1.000
_cell.angle_alpha   90.00
_cell.angle_beta   90.00
_cell.angle_gamma   90.00
#
_symmetry.space_group_name_H-M   'P 1'
#
loop_
_entity.id
_entity.type
_entity.pdbx_description
1 polymer ?
#
loop_
_entity_poly.entity_id
_entity_poly.type
_entity_poly.pdbx_seq_one_letter_code
_entity_poly.pdbx_strand_id
1 'polypeptide(L)'
;MADKKITALNASVALSTDDLFHVVDDPSGSPTNKKITSANVFNKIPTWIALAGTPQALSGAGAANLTTSITNCTSTGATQVVTLADSTQAGQIKIVTHVVDGGDLRVTPDTLDGGSYAALDAVGDTVVFIWNDSAWQIIGGNSYAVT
;
A
#
# COMPACT_ATOMS: atom_id res chain seq x y z
N MET A 1 26.66 -31.14 8.20
CA MET A 1 26.62 -29.74 7.73
C MET A 1 26.62 -28.87 8.97
N ALA A 2 27.47 -27.85 9.07
CA ALA A 2 27.47 -26.99 10.26
C ALA A 2 26.22 -26.10 10.25
N ASP A 3 25.53 -26.02 11.39
CA ASP A 3 24.41 -25.11 11.55
C ASP A 3 24.90 -23.67 11.39
N LYS A 4 24.30 -22.94 10.45
CA LYS A 4 24.55 -21.50 10.29
C LYS A 4 23.76 -20.74 11.33
N LYS A 5 24.37 -19.72 11.92
CA LYS A 5 23.64 -18.73 12.74
C LYS A 5 22.55 -18.07 11.89
N ILE A 6 21.40 -17.72 12.47
CA ILE A 6 20.28 -17.07 11.77
C ILE A 6 20.75 -15.81 11.01
N THR A 7 21.63 -15.03 11.61
CA THR A 7 22.19 -13.80 11.02
C THR A 7 23.10 -14.05 9.80
N ALA A 8 23.54 -15.29 9.58
CA ALA A 8 24.36 -15.70 8.44
C ALA A 8 23.55 -16.41 7.34
N LEU A 9 22.22 -16.45 7.45
CA LEU A 9 21.34 -16.99 6.42
C LEU A 9 21.17 -15.99 5.28
N ASN A 10 21.01 -16.49 4.06
CA ASN A 10 20.64 -15.65 2.93
C ASN A 10 19.19 -15.18 3.12
N ALA A 11 18.92 -13.91 2.81
CA ALA A 11 17.56 -13.39 2.83
C ALA A 11 16.73 -14.03 1.71
N SER A 12 15.49 -14.40 2.01
CA SER A 12 14.50 -14.67 0.96
C SER A 12 14.04 -13.36 0.33
N VAL A 13 13.81 -13.37 -0.98
CA VAL A 13 13.34 -12.20 -1.74
C VAL A 13 11.82 -12.18 -1.93
N ALA A 14 11.15 -13.32 -1.69
CA ALA A 14 9.71 -13.47 -1.79
C ALA A 14 9.22 -14.62 -0.91
N LEU A 15 7.93 -14.65 -0.59
CA LEU A 15 7.31 -15.78 0.13
C LEU A 15 6.86 -16.86 -0.85
N SER A 16 7.09 -18.11 -0.47
CA SER A 16 6.54 -19.32 -1.09
C SER A 16 5.45 -19.94 -0.20
N THR A 17 4.57 -20.74 -0.79
CA THR A 17 3.58 -21.54 -0.04
C THR A 17 4.22 -22.56 0.89
N ASP A 18 5.45 -22.98 0.58
CA ASP A 18 6.22 -23.94 1.36
C ASP A 18 7.00 -23.30 2.51
N ASP A 19 7.01 -21.97 2.59
CA ASP A 19 7.70 -21.25 3.66
C ASP A 19 6.98 -21.44 5.00
N LEU A 20 7.80 -21.65 6.04
CA LEU A 20 7.37 -21.86 7.41
C LEU A 20 7.98 -20.79 8.31
N PHE A 21 7.13 -20.16 9.12
CA PHE A 21 7.57 -19.33 10.23
C PHE A 21 7.56 -20.16 11.51
N HIS A 22 8.61 -19.99 12.32
CA HIS A 22 8.67 -20.59 13.65
C HIS A 22 7.94 -19.69 14.65
N VAL A 23 7.00 -20.29 15.38
CA VAL A 23 6.25 -19.65 16.45
C VAL A 23 6.61 -20.33 17.76
N VAL A 24 6.89 -19.52 18.79
CA VAL A 24 6.87 -19.97 20.18
C VAL A 24 5.48 -19.64 20.72
N ASP A 25 4.65 -20.67 20.83
CA ASP A 25 3.27 -20.56 21.30
C ASP A 25 3.23 -20.56 22.83
N ASP A 26 2.24 -19.85 23.40
CA ASP A 26 2.09 -19.63 24.85
C ASP A 26 3.39 -19.20 25.58
N PRO A 27 4.05 -18.10 25.15
CA PRO A 27 5.31 -17.67 25.76
C PRO A 27 5.17 -17.26 27.24
N SER A 28 3.96 -16.91 27.69
CA SER A 28 3.66 -16.56 29.08
C SER A 28 3.36 -17.76 29.98
N GLY A 29 3.05 -18.93 29.41
CA GLY A 29 2.65 -20.13 30.13
C GLY A 29 3.64 -21.27 29.96
N SER A 30 3.28 -22.28 29.16
CA SER A 30 4.15 -23.42 28.82
C SER A 30 4.56 -23.35 27.34
N PRO A 31 5.70 -22.72 27.02
CA PRO A 31 6.07 -22.44 25.65
C PRO A 31 6.21 -23.71 24.81
N THR A 32 5.58 -23.74 23.62
CA THR A 32 5.75 -24.85 22.66
C THR A 32 6.18 -24.33 21.28
N ASN A 33 7.09 -25.06 20.63
CA ASN A 33 7.52 -24.73 19.28
C ASN A 33 6.51 -25.24 18.26
N LYS A 34 5.95 -24.33 17.45
CA LYS A 34 5.03 -24.65 16.35
C LYS A 34 5.51 -24.03 15.05
N LYS A 35 5.10 -24.62 13.92
CA LYS A 35 5.20 -23.98 12.60
C LYS A 35 3.89 -23.29 12.27
N ILE A 36 3.96 -22.14 11.61
CA ILE A 36 2.84 -21.54 10.88
C ILE A 36 3.26 -21.34 9.42
N THR A 37 2.38 -21.70 8.48
CA THR A 37 2.64 -21.52 7.05
C THR A 37 2.46 -20.06 6.65
N SER A 38 3.16 -19.62 5.60
CA SER A 38 2.96 -18.28 5.01
C SER A 38 1.49 -17.98 4.71
N ALA A 39 0.76 -18.92 4.12
CA ALA A 39 -0.66 -18.79 3.86
C ALA A 39 -1.49 -18.52 5.14
N ASN A 40 -1.21 -19.20 6.25
CA ASN A 40 -1.95 -18.99 7.49
C ASN A 40 -1.67 -17.60 8.10
N VAL A 41 -0.45 -17.05 7.95
CA VAL A 41 -0.12 -15.72 8.45
C VAL A 41 -1.00 -14.64 7.78
N PHE A 42 -1.18 -14.70 6.46
CA PHE A 42 -1.98 -13.69 5.74
C PHE A 42 -3.48 -13.98 5.72
N ASN A 43 -3.90 -15.26 5.74
CA ASN A 43 -5.33 -15.61 5.68
C ASN A 43 -6.04 -15.59 7.04
N LYS A 44 -5.29 -15.57 8.16
CA LYS A 44 -5.86 -15.71 9.51
C LYS A 44 -5.36 -14.63 10.47
N ILE A 45 -5.42 -13.37 10.05
CA ILE A 45 -4.99 -12.23 10.86
C ILE A 45 -6.05 -12.00 11.97
N PRO A 46 -5.73 -12.22 13.26
CA PRO A 46 -6.72 -12.18 14.35
C PRO A 46 -6.96 -10.76 14.90
N THR A 47 -6.49 -9.74 14.19
CA THR A 47 -6.53 -8.33 14.60
C THR A 47 -6.54 -7.43 13.36
N TRP A 48 -6.60 -6.12 13.57
CA TRP A 48 -6.54 -5.12 12.49
C TRP A 48 -5.17 -5.09 11.80
N ILE A 49 -5.16 -4.63 10.55
CA ILE A 49 -3.95 -4.41 9.75
C ILE A 49 -3.69 -2.91 9.68
N ALA A 50 -2.46 -2.47 9.94
CA ALA A 50 -2.04 -1.09 9.69
C ALA A 50 -0.95 -1.03 8.62
N LEU A 51 -1.03 0.00 7.78
CA LEU A 51 0.01 0.37 6.82
C LEU A 51 1.05 1.24 7.53
N ALA A 52 1.85 0.63 8.41
CA ALA A 52 2.69 1.32 9.40
C ALA A 52 3.90 2.11 8.84
N GLY A 53 4.00 2.29 7.53
CA GLY A 53 5.00 3.16 6.92
C GLY A 53 4.64 4.64 7.05
N THR A 54 5.63 5.53 7.09
CA THR A 54 5.39 6.97 7.01
C THR A 54 4.76 7.31 5.67
N PRO A 55 3.55 7.91 5.62
CA PRO A 55 2.96 8.36 4.37
C PRO A 55 3.86 9.37 3.66
N GLN A 56 3.86 9.35 2.33
CA GLN A 56 4.48 10.42 1.56
C GLN A 56 3.69 11.70 1.80
N ALA A 57 4.35 12.77 2.24
CA ALA A 57 3.79 14.11 2.18
C ALA A 57 4.11 14.72 0.81
N LEU A 58 3.08 15.13 0.06
CA LEU A 58 3.22 15.79 -1.24
C LEU A 58 2.49 17.13 -1.20
N SER A 59 3.20 18.23 -1.49
CA SER A 59 2.60 19.57 -1.54
C SER A 59 2.64 20.10 -2.97
N GLY A 60 1.47 20.47 -3.46
CA GLY A 60 1.26 20.90 -4.84
C GLY A 60 1.39 19.77 -5.87
N ALA A 61 1.60 20.13 -7.13
CA ALA A 61 1.75 19.16 -8.21
C ALA A 61 3.05 18.34 -8.09
N GLY A 62 2.99 17.05 -8.42
CA GLY A 62 4.16 16.17 -8.36
C GLY A 62 3.81 14.69 -8.47
N ALA A 63 4.79 13.81 -8.26
CA ALA A 63 4.61 12.37 -8.39
C ALA A 63 4.32 11.71 -7.04
N ALA A 64 3.27 10.90 -6.98
CA ALA A 64 3.08 9.93 -5.91
C ALA A 64 4.08 8.79 -6.09
N ASN A 65 4.88 8.49 -5.05
CA ASN A 65 5.85 7.39 -5.12
C ASN A 65 5.15 6.03 -4.97
N LEU A 66 5.80 4.97 -5.45
CA LEU A 66 5.32 3.58 -5.32
C LEU A 66 5.87 2.86 -4.09
N THR A 67 6.71 3.50 -3.28
CA THR A 67 7.37 2.88 -2.12
C THR A 67 6.56 3.03 -0.84
N THR A 68 5.63 3.98 -0.78
CA THR A 68 4.67 4.13 0.33
C THR A 68 3.27 3.74 -0.11
N SER A 69 2.53 3.04 0.76
CA SER A 69 1.13 2.70 0.47
C SER A 69 0.22 3.93 0.48
N ILE A 70 0.59 5.00 1.18
CA ILE A 70 -0.22 6.21 1.35
C ILE A 70 0.56 7.44 0.86
N THR A 71 -0.12 8.32 0.13
CA THR A 71 0.33 9.70 -0.16
C THR A 71 -0.71 10.68 0.38
N ASN A 72 -0.26 11.57 1.27
CA ASN A 72 -1.03 12.69 1.80
C ASN A 72 -0.69 13.93 0.99
N CYS A 73 -1.71 14.48 0.33
CA CYS A 73 -1.58 15.61 -0.58
C CYS A 73 -2.09 16.90 0.08
N THR A 74 -1.27 17.94 -0.02
CA THR A 74 -1.63 19.32 0.28
C THR A 74 -1.81 20.05 -1.04
N SER A 75 -3.01 20.52 -1.35
CA SER A 75 -3.23 21.36 -2.53
C SER A 75 -2.82 22.81 -2.23
N THR A 76 -2.05 23.40 -3.14
CA THR A 76 -1.66 24.83 -3.14
C THR A 76 -2.28 25.67 -4.27
N GLY A 77 -3.32 25.16 -4.95
CA GLY A 77 -3.93 25.74 -6.14
C GLY A 77 -4.92 24.79 -6.79
N ALA A 78 -5.56 25.24 -7.88
CA ALA A 78 -6.59 24.46 -8.57
C ALA A 78 -6.02 23.45 -9.57
N THR A 79 -6.72 22.35 -9.78
CA THR A 79 -6.47 21.33 -10.81
C THR A 79 -5.07 20.72 -10.76
N GLN A 80 -4.48 20.62 -9.57
CA GLN A 80 -3.09 20.19 -9.44
C GLN A 80 -2.94 18.70 -9.71
N VAL A 81 -2.01 18.38 -10.60
CA VAL A 81 -1.80 17.00 -11.03
C VAL A 81 -0.87 16.29 -10.06
N VAL A 82 -1.37 15.18 -9.51
CA VAL A 82 -0.58 14.19 -8.80
C VAL A 82 -0.42 12.99 -9.72
N THR A 83 0.75 12.81 -10.34
CA THR A 83 0.98 11.67 -11.24
C THR A 83 1.22 10.39 -10.45
N LEU A 84 0.79 9.26 -11.00
CA LEU A 84 1.03 7.94 -10.42
C LEU A 84 1.58 6.98 -11.48
N ALA A 85 2.84 6.60 -11.35
CA ALA A 85 3.47 5.69 -12.30
C ALA A 85 2.87 4.28 -12.25
N ASP A 86 3.04 3.53 -13.34
CA ASP A 86 2.71 2.11 -13.41
C ASP A 86 3.49 1.31 -12.35
N SER A 87 2.80 0.40 -11.65
CA SER A 87 3.45 -0.47 -10.68
C SER A 87 4.13 -1.67 -11.34
N THR A 88 5.18 -2.15 -10.70
CA THR A 88 5.84 -3.41 -11.06
C THR A 88 5.29 -4.62 -10.30
N GLN A 89 4.36 -4.40 -9.35
CA GLN A 89 3.84 -5.41 -8.45
C GLN A 89 2.31 -5.53 -8.57
N ALA A 90 1.85 -6.64 -9.15
CA ALA A 90 0.43 -6.99 -9.16
C ALA A 90 -0.13 -7.04 -7.73
N GLY A 91 -1.31 -6.46 -7.55
CA GLY A 91 -1.98 -6.33 -6.26
C GLY A 91 -1.49 -5.19 -5.39
N GLN A 92 -0.56 -4.34 -5.86
CA GLN A 92 -0.15 -3.16 -5.10
C GLN A 92 -1.36 -2.24 -4.86
N ILE A 93 -1.61 -1.91 -3.59
CA ILE A 93 -2.62 -0.93 -3.19
C ILE A 93 -1.95 0.42 -2.97
N LYS A 94 -2.52 1.48 -3.57
CA LYS A 94 -2.12 2.87 -3.37
C LYS A 94 -3.30 3.69 -2.88
N ILE A 95 -3.11 4.41 -1.78
CA ILE A 95 -4.09 5.32 -1.20
C ILE A 95 -3.58 6.74 -1.37
N VAL A 96 -4.40 7.62 -1.94
CA VAL A 96 -4.12 9.06 -2.00
C VAL A 96 -5.20 9.79 -1.21
N THR A 97 -4.77 10.71 -0.36
CA THR A 97 -5.65 11.47 0.54
C THR A 97 -5.41 12.96 0.36
N HIS A 98 -6.47 13.76 0.40
CA HIS A 98 -6.37 15.21 0.44
C HIS A 98 -6.43 15.68 1.89
N VAL A 99 -5.32 16.23 2.39
CA VAL A 99 -5.18 16.57 3.83
C VAL A 99 -5.21 18.07 4.13
N VAL A 100 -4.96 18.92 3.12
CA VAL A 100 -5.01 20.37 3.23
C VAL A 100 -5.54 20.95 1.93
N ASP A 101 -6.56 21.80 2.04
CA ASP A 101 -7.26 22.42 0.92
C ASP A 101 -6.80 23.86 0.70
N GLY A 102 -6.05 24.04 -0.39
CA GLY A 102 -5.82 25.31 -1.07
C GLY A 102 -6.31 25.28 -2.54
N GLY A 103 -7.25 24.39 -2.87
CA GLY A 103 -7.73 24.05 -4.21
C GLY A 103 -7.89 22.54 -4.41
N ASP A 104 -8.09 22.09 -5.65
CA ASP A 104 -8.35 20.68 -6.00
C ASP A 104 -7.11 19.94 -6.54
N LEU A 105 -7.16 18.61 -6.44
CA LEU A 105 -6.14 17.67 -6.91
C LEU A 105 -6.73 16.74 -7.97
N ARG A 106 -5.92 16.37 -8.96
CA ARG A 106 -6.20 15.34 -9.97
C ARG A 106 -5.15 14.25 -9.88
N VAL A 107 -5.50 13.13 -9.25
CA VAL A 107 -4.64 11.96 -9.20
C VAL A 107 -4.72 11.23 -10.54
N THR A 108 -3.62 11.28 -11.29
CA THR A 108 -3.56 10.86 -12.69
C THR A 108 -2.57 9.70 -12.83
N PRO A 109 -3.03 8.44 -12.79
CA PRO A 109 -2.19 7.31 -13.10
C PRO A 109 -1.77 7.29 -14.58
N ASP A 110 -0.57 6.80 -14.88
CA ASP A 110 -0.08 6.66 -16.26
C ASP A 110 -1.00 5.73 -17.07
N THR A 111 -1.46 4.66 -16.44
CA THR A 111 -2.51 3.77 -16.96
C THR A 111 -3.64 3.63 -15.94
N LEU A 112 -4.81 4.19 -16.25
CA LEU A 112 -6.02 4.09 -15.44
C LEU A 112 -7.12 3.39 -16.24
N ASP A 113 -7.72 2.36 -15.66
CA ASP A 113 -8.94 1.76 -16.20
C ASP A 113 -10.17 2.62 -15.83
N GLY A 114 -11.06 2.82 -16.81
CA GLY A 114 -12.36 3.44 -16.59
C GLY A 114 -12.35 4.97 -16.43
N GLY A 115 -11.22 5.64 -16.70
CA GLY A 115 -11.09 7.09 -16.65
C GLY A 115 -9.67 7.56 -16.99
N SER A 116 -9.43 8.86 -16.83
CA SER A 116 -8.13 9.51 -16.99
C SER A 116 -7.54 9.94 -15.64
N TYR A 117 -8.37 10.36 -14.68
CA TYR A 117 -7.92 10.73 -13.34
C TYR A 117 -9.05 10.65 -12.30
N ALA A 118 -8.66 10.62 -11.02
CA ALA A 118 -9.56 10.84 -9.89
C ALA A 118 -9.37 12.26 -9.33
N ALA A 119 -10.44 13.04 -9.26
CA ALA A 119 -10.45 14.35 -8.62
C ALA A 119 -10.69 14.22 -7.10
N LEU A 120 -9.93 14.99 -6.33
CA LEU A 120 -10.12 15.20 -4.89
C LEU A 120 -10.25 16.72 -4.70
N ASP A 121 -11.43 17.19 -4.32
CA ASP A 121 -11.81 18.60 -4.32
C ASP A 121 -11.70 19.25 -2.94
N ALA A 122 -11.74 18.46 -1.86
CA ALA A 122 -11.71 18.95 -0.49
C ALA A 122 -10.94 18.05 0.49
N VAL A 123 -10.54 18.62 1.63
CA VAL A 123 -9.93 17.85 2.73
C VAL A 123 -10.86 16.70 3.15
N GLY A 124 -10.30 15.50 3.23
CA GLY A 124 -11.02 14.27 3.57
C GLY A 124 -11.35 13.40 2.35
N ASP A 125 -11.23 13.95 1.14
CA ASP A 125 -11.37 13.18 -0.08
C ASP A 125 -10.24 12.16 -0.19
N THR A 126 -10.58 10.95 -0.61
CA THR A 126 -9.63 9.85 -0.77
C THR A 126 -9.96 9.02 -1.99
N VAL A 127 -8.92 8.46 -2.61
CA VAL A 127 -9.04 7.44 -3.65
C VAL A 127 -8.11 6.28 -3.32
N VAL A 128 -8.62 5.06 -3.52
CA VAL A 128 -7.88 3.81 -3.31
C VAL A 128 -7.77 3.09 -4.64
N PHE A 129 -6.54 2.90 -5.10
CA PHE A 129 -6.20 2.17 -6.32
C PHE A 129 -5.62 0.79 -5.99
N ILE A 130 -5.82 -0.15 -6.91
CA ILE A 130 -5.08 -1.42 -6.99
C ILE A 130 -4.43 -1.53 -8.36
N TRP A 131 -3.17 -1.96 -8.41
CA TRP A 131 -2.52 -2.31 -9.67
C TRP A 131 -2.88 -3.74 -10.05
N ASN A 132 -3.60 -3.91 -11.16
CA ASN A 132 -4.07 -5.22 -11.61
C ASN A 132 -4.21 -5.22 -13.14
N ASP A 133 -3.86 -6.34 -13.77
CA ASP A 133 -3.95 -6.50 -15.23
C ASP A 133 -3.24 -5.39 -16.04
N SER A 134 -2.07 -4.94 -15.55
CA SER A 134 -1.27 -3.87 -16.16
C SER A 134 -1.95 -2.49 -16.26
N ALA A 135 -2.94 -2.22 -15.40
CA ALA A 135 -3.52 -0.90 -15.21
C ALA A 135 -3.85 -0.64 -13.73
N TRP A 136 -3.99 0.64 -13.37
CA TRP A 136 -4.59 1.01 -12.09
C TRP A 136 -6.11 0.91 -12.17
N GLN A 137 -6.70 0.31 -11.15
CA GLN A 137 -8.15 0.20 -10.98
C GLN A 137 -8.55 0.86 -9.68
N ILE A 138 -9.62 1.67 -9.68
CA ILE A 138 -10.14 2.27 -8.46
C ILE A 138 -11.04 1.26 -7.75
N ILE A 139 -10.73 0.95 -6.49
CA ILE A 139 -11.46 -0.05 -5.68
C ILE A 139 -12.21 0.58 -4.51
N GLY A 140 -12.08 1.88 -4.28
CA GLY A 140 -12.76 2.57 -3.20
C GLY A 140 -12.23 3.99 -2.97
N GLY A 141 -12.74 4.61 -1.91
CA GLY A 141 -12.41 5.98 -1.53
C GLY A 141 -13.62 6.72 -0.94
N ASN A 142 -13.46 8.02 -0.73
CA ASN A 142 -14.50 8.92 -0.25
C ASN A 142 -14.53 10.16 -1.15
N SER A 143 -15.72 10.49 -1.66
CA SER A 143 -16.05 11.74 -2.37
C SER A 143 -15.25 12.06 -3.64
N TYR A 144 -14.37 11.17 -4.09
CA TYR A 144 -13.66 11.32 -5.37
C TYR A 144 -14.60 11.26 -6.57
N ALA A 145 -14.24 11.99 -7.64
CA ALA A 145 -14.92 11.91 -8.93
C ALA A 145 -13.96 11.39 -10.01
N VAL A 146 -14.41 10.44 -10.82
CA VAL A 146 -13.64 9.90 -11.97
C VAL A 146 -14.00 10.68 -13.22
N THR A 147 -12.99 11.19 -13.93
CA THR A 147 -13.13 11.84 -15.24
C THR A 147 -12.44 11.03 -16.30
#